data_AF-A0AAN7GPI6-F1
#
_entry.id   AF-A0AAN7GPI6-F1
#
_cell.length_a   1.000
_cell.length_b   1.000
_cell.length_c   1.000
_cell.angle_alpha   90.00
_cell.angle_beta   90.00
_cell.angle_gamma   90.00
#
_symmetry.space_group_name_H-M   'P 1'
#
loop_
_entity.id
_entity.type
_entity.pdbx_description
1 polymer ?
#
loop_
_entity_poly.entity_id
_entity_poly.type
_entity_poly.pdbx_seq_one_letter_code
_entity_poly.pdbx_strand_id
1 'polypeptide(L)'
;MHGSNTSLRMWLDKPERKIDKSECLYIFSQIAKIVNAAHSRGIVVNNMQPSCFSLSPLNHVSFIEPASYSHMRSDILEDGLLSGDFLRSKHPKNDLPGLDIVEDESVAVKNWCYLEKLMGMKYPYPVEDIFLLEASWYTSPEQVAGAPPSLASDIYCLGVILFELFCPPSSREEKRRTMANLRHLVLPPQLLMEWPKEASLCLLLVHPDPNIRPIIRVNSSIN
;
A
#
# COMPACT_ATOMS: atom_id res chain seq x y z
N MET A 1 10.39 -26.38 -14.31
CA MET A 1 10.64 -24.95 -14.03
C MET A 1 9.83 -24.60 -12.79
N HIS A 2 10.48 -24.49 -11.62
CA HIS A 2 9.81 -24.06 -10.39
C HIS A 2 9.61 -22.55 -10.49
N GLY A 3 8.39 -22.08 -10.72
CA GLY A 3 8.10 -20.65 -10.64
C GLY A 3 8.21 -20.22 -9.19
N SER A 4 9.19 -19.37 -8.88
CA SER A 4 9.34 -18.79 -7.55
C SER A 4 8.12 -17.92 -7.23
N ASN A 5 7.64 -17.97 -5.98
CA ASN A 5 6.62 -17.04 -5.52
C ASN A 5 7.14 -15.60 -5.64
N THR A 6 6.27 -14.67 -6.02
CA THR A 6 6.57 -13.23 -6.12
C THR A 6 5.73 -12.48 -5.09
N SER A 7 6.16 -11.29 -4.65
CA SER A 7 5.28 -10.49 -3.79
C SER A 7 4.10 -9.95 -4.61
N LEU A 8 2.94 -9.73 -3.97
CA LEU A 8 1.79 -9.13 -4.64
C LEU A 8 2.13 -7.73 -5.17
N ARG A 9 2.97 -6.97 -4.46
CA ARG A 9 3.47 -5.68 -4.96
C ARG A 9 4.17 -5.80 -6.31
N MET A 10 5.13 -6.74 -6.42
CA MET A 10 5.86 -6.98 -7.66
C MET A 10 4.92 -7.45 -8.78
N TRP A 11 3.90 -8.25 -8.45
CA TRP A 11 2.91 -8.69 -9.42
C TRP A 11 2.03 -7.53 -9.93
N LEU A 12 1.59 -6.65 -9.03
CA LEU A 12 0.74 -5.49 -9.38
C LEU A 12 1.47 -4.46 -10.25
N ASP A 13 2.79 -4.31 -10.09
CA ASP A 13 3.63 -3.33 -10.80
C ASP A 13 4.18 -3.81 -12.15
N LYS A 14 3.78 -5.00 -12.63
CA LYS A 14 4.16 -5.48 -13.96
C LYS A 14 3.59 -4.56 -15.05
N PRO A 15 4.41 -3.91 -15.88
CA PRO A 15 3.94 -2.91 -16.84
C PRO A 15 3.07 -3.51 -17.95
N GLU A 16 3.28 -4.79 -18.29
CA GLU A 16 2.49 -5.53 -19.26
C GLU A 16 1.22 -6.18 -18.69
N ARG A 17 0.89 -5.94 -17.41
CA ARG A 17 -0.25 -6.59 -16.76
C ARG A 17 -1.56 -6.13 -17.39
N LYS A 18 -2.36 -7.12 -17.82
CA LYS A 18 -3.75 -6.92 -18.23
C LYS A 18 -4.68 -7.33 -17.11
N ILE A 19 -5.88 -6.74 -17.08
CA ILE A 19 -6.90 -7.11 -16.10
C ILE A 19 -7.59 -8.38 -16.59
N ASP A 20 -7.30 -9.50 -15.94
CA ASP A 20 -8.19 -10.67 -15.95
C ASP A 20 -9.09 -10.58 -14.72
N LYS A 21 -10.39 -10.38 -14.95
CA LYS A 21 -11.40 -10.24 -13.89
C LYS A 21 -11.40 -11.44 -12.93
N SER A 22 -11.30 -12.65 -13.47
CA SER A 22 -11.38 -13.87 -12.66
C SER A 22 -10.13 -14.03 -11.80
N GLU A 23 -8.96 -13.74 -12.36
CA GLU A 23 -7.69 -13.74 -11.62
C GLU A 23 -7.70 -12.69 -10.50
N CYS A 24 -8.09 -11.45 -10.83
CA CYS A 24 -8.14 -10.35 -9.86
C CYS A 24 -9.10 -10.65 -8.71
N LEU A 25 -10.31 -11.14 -9.02
CA LEU A 25 -11.29 -11.53 -8.00
C LEU A 25 -10.83 -12.74 -7.19
N TYR A 26 -10.15 -13.70 -7.81
CA TYR A 26 -9.61 -14.86 -7.10
C TYR A 26 -8.54 -14.45 -6.08
N ILE A 27 -7.59 -13.59 -6.48
CA ILE A 27 -6.58 -13.01 -5.59
C ILE A 27 -7.25 -12.21 -4.46
N PHE A 28 -8.14 -11.28 -4.81
CA PHE A 28 -8.87 -10.47 -3.83
C PHE A 28 -9.65 -11.32 -2.83
N SER A 29 -10.33 -12.37 -3.30
CA SER A 29 -11.13 -13.24 -2.44
C SER A 29 -10.27 -14.00 -1.41
N GLN A 30 -9.05 -14.39 -1.78
CA GLN A 30 -8.13 -15.06 -0.85
C GLN A 30 -7.66 -14.07 0.23
N ILE A 31 -7.29 -12.85 -0.15
CA ILE A 31 -6.88 -11.80 0.79
C ILE A 31 -8.04 -11.46 1.73
N ALA A 32 -9.25 -11.25 1.20
CA ALA A 32 -10.44 -10.98 1.99
C ALA A 32 -10.77 -12.13 2.96
N LYS A 33 -10.55 -13.39 2.57
CA LYS A 33 -10.69 -14.56 3.47
C LYS A 33 -9.68 -14.55 4.61
N ILE A 34 -8.42 -14.17 4.35
CA ILE A 34 -7.38 -14.03 5.38
C ILE A 34 -7.79 -12.95 6.40
N VAL A 35 -8.22 -11.78 5.91
CA VAL A 35 -8.69 -10.68 6.77
C VAL A 35 -9.92 -11.09 7.57
N ASN A 36 -10.91 -11.71 6.92
CA ASN A 36 -12.10 -12.20 7.59
C ASN A 36 -11.76 -13.21 8.71
N ALA A 37 -10.82 -14.12 8.46
CA ALA A 37 -10.38 -15.08 9.48
C ALA A 37 -9.76 -14.38 10.71
N ALA A 38 -9.00 -13.30 10.52
CA ALA A 38 -8.47 -12.50 11.62
C ALA A 38 -9.58 -11.70 12.34
N HIS A 39 -10.41 -10.98 11.58
CA HIS A 39 -11.54 -10.19 12.10
C HIS A 39 -12.52 -11.06 12.88
N SER A 40 -12.67 -12.33 12.48
CA SER A 40 -13.54 -13.27 13.18
C SER A 40 -13.14 -13.59 14.61
N ARG A 41 -11.89 -13.31 14.95
CA ARG A 41 -11.31 -13.48 16.28
C ARG A 41 -11.12 -12.14 16.99
N GLY A 42 -11.65 -11.05 16.43
CA GLY A 42 -11.44 -9.68 16.91
C GLY A 42 -10.02 -9.17 16.69
N ILE A 43 -9.24 -9.81 15.82
CA ILE A 43 -7.85 -9.43 15.53
C ILE A 43 -7.83 -8.43 14.39
N VAL A 44 -7.24 -7.27 14.63
CA VAL A 44 -6.85 -6.30 13.59
C VAL A 44 -5.57 -6.82 12.95
N VAL A 45 -5.56 -6.99 11.62
CA VAL A 45 -4.38 -7.50 10.92
C VAL A 45 -3.26 -6.47 10.98
N ASN A 46 -3.58 -5.20 10.70
CA ASN A 46 -2.65 -4.07 10.70
C ASN A 46 -1.54 -4.21 9.62
N ASN A 47 -1.13 -3.12 8.99
CA ASN A 47 -0.13 -3.14 7.90
C ASN A 47 -0.49 -4.08 6.72
N MET A 48 -1.77 -4.12 6.35
CA MET A 48 -2.26 -4.84 5.17
C MET A 48 -1.77 -4.18 3.87
N GLN A 49 -0.55 -4.51 3.45
CA GLN A 49 0.11 -3.96 2.27
C GLN A 49 0.43 -5.08 1.25
N PRO A 50 0.49 -4.79 -0.06
CA PRO A 50 0.83 -5.78 -1.08
C PRO A 50 2.18 -6.48 -0.84
N SER A 51 3.17 -5.81 -0.24
CA SER A 51 4.44 -6.44 0.15
C SER A 51 4.28 -7.57 1.18
N CYS A 52 3.25 -7.55 2.02
CA CYS A 52 2.96 -8.59 3.01
C CYS A 52 2.29 -9.84 2.42
N PHE A 53 2.10 -9.92 1.10
CA PHE A 53 1.51 -11.07 0.43
C PHE A 53 2.47 -11.69 -0.58
N SER A 54 2.59 -13.02 -0.52
CA SER A 54 3.22 -13.82 -1.58
C SER A 54 2.16 -14.34 -2.53
N LEU A 55 2.46 -14.34 -3.81
CA LEU A 55 1.65 -14.89 -4.88
C LEU A 55 2.42 -15.99 -5.60
N SER A 56 1.86 -17.19 -5.65
CA SER A 56 2.42 -18.30 -6.41
C SER A 56 2.09 -18.17 -7.91
N PRO A 57 2.78 -18.94 -8.78
CA PRO A 57 2.43 -19.00 -10.21
C PRO A 57 1.00 -19.47 -10.50
N LEU A 58 0.31 -20.06 -9.52
CA LEU A 58 -1.08 -20.52 -9.60
C LEU A 58 -2.06 -19.54 -8.95
N ASN A 59 -1.62 -18.29 -8.71
CA ASN A 59 -2.39 -17.24 -8.05
C ASN A 59 -2.83 -17.57 -6.63
N HIS A 60 -2.12 -18.48 -5.96
CA HIS A 60 -2.36 -18.76 -4.55
C HIS A 60 -1.70 -17.67 -3.70
N VAL A 61 -2.48 -17.09 -2.78
CA VAL A 61 -2.01 -16.03 -1.89
C VAL A 61 -1.65 -16.60 -0.52
N SER A 62 -0.49 -16.20 0.00
CA SER A 62 -0.10 -16.46 1.39
C SER A 62 0.38 -15.17 2.06
N PHE A 63 0.06 -15.00 3.35
CA PHE A 63 0.56 -13.88 4.14
C PHE A 63 2.03 -14.12 4.51
N ILE A 64 2.88 -13.11 4.32
CA ILE A 64 4.29 -13.08 4.73
C ILE A 64 4.35 -12.22 5.98
N GLU A 65 4.78 -12.81 7.10
CA GLU A 65 4.81 -12.11 8.37
C GLU A 65 5.80 -10.91 8.36
N PRO A 66 5.46 -9.77 8.97
CA PRO A 66 6.33 -8.59 9.05
C PRO A 66 7.70 -8.83 9.73
N ALA A 67 7.92 -9.97 10.38
CA ALA A 67 9.21 -10.30 11.02
C ALA A 67 10.40 -10.40 10.03
N SER A 68 10.14 -10.63 8.73
CA SER A 68 11.17 -10.50 7.69
C SER A 68 11.52 -9.05 7.36
N TYR A 69 10.66 -8.10 7.71
CA TYR A 69 10.86 -6.66 7.51
C TYR A 69 11.21 -5.93 8.81
N SER A 70 11.03 -6.55 9.98
CA SER A 70 11.37 -5.92 11.26
C SER A 70 12.87 -5.64 11.40
N HIS A 71 13.73 -6.45 10.77
CA HIS A 71 15.17 -6.20 10.75
C HIS A 71 15.54 -5.00 9.87
N MET A 72 14.89 -4.83 8.71
CA MET A 72 15.07 -3.63 7.89
C MET A 72 14.39 -2.39 8.50
N ARG A 73 13.25 -2.57 9.18
CA ARG A 73 12.51 -1.51 9.85
C ARG A 73 13.22 -1.02 11.11
N SER A 74 13.94 -1.87 11.84
CA SER A 74 14.77 -1.44 12.98
C SER A 74 15.92 -0.57 12.51
N ASP A 75 16.59 -0.95 11.42
CA ASP A 75 17.72 -0.20 10.88
C ASP A 75 17.26 1.17 10.32
N ILE A 76 16.05 1.23 9.73
CA ILE A 76 15.43 2.47 9.25
C ILE A 76 14.94 3.38 10.40
N LEU A 77 14.50 2.80 11.52
CA LEU A 77 14.09 3.56 12.70
C LEU A 77 15.29 4.07 13.50
N GLU A 78 16.45 3.39 13.46
CA GLU A 78 17.67 3.86 14.11
C GLU A 78 18.36 5.01 13.36
N ASP A 79 18.15 5.17 12.04
CA ASP A 79 18.72 6.27 11.24
C ASP A 79 17.86 7.56 11.24
N GLY A 80 16.89 7.67 12.16
CA GLY A 80 16.41 8.98 12.66
C GLY A 80 15.45 9.81 11.79
N LEU A 81 14.74 9.24 10.80
CA LEU A 81 13.82 10.03 9.95
C LEU A 81 12.36 10.12 10.41
N LEU A 82 11.98 9.45 11.51
CA LEU A 82 10.66 9.63 12.15
C LEU A 82 10.78 9.58 13.68
N SER A 83 11.48 10.55 14.28
CA SER A 83 11.33 10.80 15.72
C SER A 83 10.08 11.64 15.97
N GLY A 84 9.18 11.12 16.81
CA GLY A 84 7.92 11.70 17.21
C GLY A 84 8.02 12.93 18.12
N ASP A 85 8.81 13.94 17.75
CA ASP A 85 9.09 15.12 18.58
C ASP A 85 8.95 16.48 17.86
N PHE A 86 8.20 16.60 16.77
CA PHE A 86 7.99 17.91 16.09
C PHE A 86 7.02 18.87 16.83
N LEU A 87 6.61 18.57 18.07
CA LEU A 87 5.96 19.52 18.98
C LEU A 87 6.84 19.84 20.21
N ARG A 88 8.13 20.18 20.04
CA ARG A 88 8.78 21.12 20.97
C ARG A 88 10.06 21.73 20.41
N SER A 89 10.14 23.06 20.45
CA SER A 89 11.33 23.82 20.05
C SER A 89 12.56 23.49 20.91
N LYS A 90 13.74 23.41 20.27
CA LYS A 90 14.92 24.28 20.48
C LYS A 90 16.14 23.72 19.74
N HIS A 91 16.75 24.52 18.86
CA HIS A 91 18.12 24.33 18.34
C HIS A 91 19.16 24.31 19.48
N PRO A 92 20.27 23.56 19.35
CA PRO A 92 21.53 24.06 18.72
C PRO A 92 22.21 23.01 17.80
N LYS A 93 22.65 23.34 16.58
CA LYS A 93 23.95 23.90 16.12
C LYS A 93 25.18 22.95 16.15
N ASN A 94 25.83 22.86 14.98
CA ASN A 94 27.19 22.41 14.61
C ASN A 94 27.27 20.99 14.01
N ASP A 95 27.91 20.67 12.88
CA ASP A 95 28.62 21.39 11.81
C ASP A 95 28.80 20.40 10.62
N LEU A 96 28.33 20.72 9.41
CA LEU A 96 28.85 20.15 8.15
C LEU A 96 28.53 21.11 6.98
N PRO A 97 29.48 21.43 6.08
CA PRO A 97 29.30 22.49 5.10
C PRO A 97 28.58 22.01 3.83
N GLY A 98 27.52 22.73 3.45
CA GLY A 98 27.16 22.94 2.04
C GLY A 98 26.43 21.81 1.32
N LEU A 99 25.31 21.33 1.86
CA LEU A 99 24.23 20.83 1.02
C LEU A 99 23.05 21.78 1.25
N ASP A 100 22.80 22.68 0.30
CA ASP A 100 21.63 23.54 0.36
C ASP A 100 20.38 22.64 0.33
N ILE A 101 19.80 22.40 1.50
CA ILE A 101 18.46 21.84 1.65
C ILE A 101 17.51 22.93 1.16
N VAL A 102 17.34 23.00 -0.15
CA VAL A 102 16.26 23.75 -0.77
C VAL A 102 15.10 22.79 -0.90
N GLU A 103 13.99 23.13 -0.26
CA GLU A 103 12.69 22.44 -0.30
C GLU A 103 12.07 22.54 -1.72
N ASP A 104 12.77 22.01 -2.72
CA ASP A 104 12.31 21.98 -4.11
C ASP A 104 12.26 20.54 -4.62
N GLU A 105 11.03 20.03 -4.74
CA GLU A 105 10.67 18.71 -5.25
C GLU A 105 11.27 18.46 -6.65
N SER A 106 11.54 19.53 -7.43
CA SER A 106 12.26 19.46 -8.71
C SER A 106 13.68 18.92 -8.58
N VAL A 107 14.36 19.14 -7.46
CA VAL A 107 15.78 18.81 -7.28
C VAL A 107 15.93 17.35 -6.83
N ALA A 108 15.05 16.87 -5.96
CA ALA A 108 14.98 15.46 -5.57
C ALA A 108 14.75 14.54 -6.79
N VAL A 109 13.85 14.95 -7.69
CA VAL A 109 13.58 14.22 -8.95
C VAL A 109 14.79 14.24 -9.91
N LYS A 110 15.55 15.34 -9.97
CA LYS A 110 16.76 15.42 -10.82
C LYS A 110 17.90 14.55 -10.29
N ASN A 111 18.09 14.51 -8.97
CA ASN A 111 19.08 13.64 -8.33
C ASN A 111 18.73 12.16 -8.55
N TRP A 112 17.44 11.83 -8.62
CA TRP A 112 16.94 10.49 -8.91
C TRP A 112 17.33 9.99 -10.32
N CYS A 113 17.07 10.80 -11.35
CA CYS A 113 17.42 10.48 -12.74
C CYS A 113 18.94 10.27 -12.96
N TYR A 114 19.78 10.86 -12.10
CA TYR A 114 21.23 10.71 -12.16
C TYR A 114 21.69 9.37 -11.56
N LEU A 115 21.08 8.94 -10.45
CA LEU A 115 21.38 7.67 -9.79
C LEU A 115 20.89 6.46 -10.60
N GLU A 116 19.74 6.56 -11.29
CA GLU A 116 19.24 5.54 -12.22
C GLU A 116 20.25 5.24 -13.35
N LYS A 117 20.96 6.26 -13.85
CA LYS A 117 21.98 6.12 -14.90
C LYS A 117 23.28 5.46 -14.41
N LEU A 118 23.62 5.63 -13.13
CA LEU A 118 24.86 5.10 -12.56
C LEU A 118 24.73 3.65 -12.10
N MET A 119 23.56 3.23 -11.64
CA MET A 119 23.38 1.92 -10.99
C MET A 119 22.90 0.79 -11.93
N GLY A 120 22.44 1.09 -13.15
CA GLY A 120 22.14 0.07 -14.17
C GLY A 120 21.08 -0.98 -13.79
N MET A 121 20.32 -0.79 -12.70
CA MET A 121 19.32 -1.73 -12.21
C MET A 121 17.94 -1.47 -12.84
N LYS A 122 17.37 -2.49 -13.49
CA LYS A 122 15.97 -2.50 -13.97
C LYS A 122 15.02 -2.82 -12.81
N TYR A 123 14.70 -1.82 -11.99
CA TYR A 123 13.49 -1.83 -11.15
C TYR A 123 12.72 -0.53 -11.36
N PRO A 124 11.38 -0.55 -11.49
CA PRO A 124 10.59 0.68 -11.58
C PRO A 124 10.54 1.49 -10.25
N TYR A 125 10.99 0.91 -9.14
CA TYR A 125 11.17 1.56 -7.83
C TYR A 125 12.37 0.93 -7.09
N PRO A 126 13.19 1.69 -6.35
CA PRO A 126 14.04 1.15 -5.29
C PRO A 126 13.19 0.42 -4.27
N VAL A 127 13.76 -0.58 -3.62
CA VAL A 127 13.07 -1.38 -2.60
C VAL A 127 12.64 -0.48 -1.43
N GLU A 128 13.41 0.57 -1.12
CA GLU A 128 13.17 1.52 -0.05
C GLU A 128 11.94 2.43 -0.30
N ASP A 129 11.69 2.83 -1.55
CA ASP A 129 10.57 3.70 -1.93
C ASP A 129 9.22 2.98 -1.83
N ILE A 130 9.18 1.67 -2.07
CA ILE A 130 7.95 0.88 -2.09
C ILE A 130 7.29 0.85 -0.71
N PHE A 131 8.08 0.60 0.35
CA PHE A 131 7.54 0.51 1.71
C PHE A 131 7.00 1.86 2.20
N LEU A 132 7.69 2.96 1.88
CA LEU A 132 7.25 4.31 2.21
C LEU A 132 5.95 4.68 1.46
N LEU A 133 5.86 4.33 0.18
CA LEU A 133 4.66 4.56 -0.62
C LEU A 133 3.48 3.71 -0.13
N GLU A 134 3.70 2.43 0.18
CA GLU A 134 2.66 1.57 0.74
C GLU A 134 2.20 2.06 2.12
N ALA A 135 3.12 2.53 2.97
CA ALA A 135 2.77 3.14 4.26
C ALA A 135 1.87 4.38 4.06
N SER A 136 2.14 5.21 3.05
CA SER A 136 1.31 6.39 2.76
C SER A 136 -0.07 6.02 2.17
N TRP A 137 -0.10 5.14 1.17
CA TRP A 137 -1.32 4.84 0.41
C TRP A 137 -2.33 3.96 1.15
N TYR A 138 -1.83 2.99 1.91
CA TYR A 138 -2.68 2.03 2.62
C TYR A 138 -3.12 2.52 4.01
N THR A 139 -2.53 3.60 4.53
CA THR A 139 -2.98 4.18 5.80
C THR A 139 -4.35 4.85 5.65
N SER A 140 -5.31 4.37 6.44
CA SER A 140 -6.68 4.84 6.45
C SER A 140 -6.81 6.31 6.92
N PRO A 141 -7.87 7.04 6.51
CA PRO A 141 -8.05 8.45 6.88
C PRO A 141 -8.05 8.70 8.39
N GLU A 142 -8.68 7.81 9.17
CA GLU A 142 -8.69 7.90 10.63
C GLU A 142 -7.31 7.67 11.24
N GLN A 143 -6.49 6.78 10.68
CA GLN A 143 -5.12 6.55 11.15
C GLN A 143 -4.22 7.75 10.83
N VAL A 144 -4.41 8.41 9.68
CA VAL A 144 -3.74 9.69 9.38
C VAL A 144 -4.14 10.77 10.39
N ALA A 145 -5.38 10.76 10.87
CA ALA A 145 -5.85 11.65 11.94
C ALA A 145 -5.39 11.23 13.35
N GLY A 146 -4.57 10.19 13.49
CA GLY A 146 -3.99 9.72 14.74
C GLY A 146 -4.82 8.66 15.48
N ALA A 147 -5.89 8.12 14.88
CA ALA A 147 -6.61 7.00 15.47
C ALA A 147 -5.77 5.71 15.42
N PRO A 148 -5.92 4.80 16.40
CA PRO A 148 -5.24 3.50 16.34
C PRO A 148 -5.80 2.63 15.19
N PRO A 149 -5.03 1.63 14.71
CA PRO A 149 -5.54 0.63 13.79
C PRO A 149 -6.80 -0.07 14.31
N SER A 150 -7.75 -0.33 13.42
CA SER A 150 -9.05 -0.94 13.74
C SER A 150 -9.45 -1.97 12.68
N LEU A 151 -10.51 -2.74 12.94
CA LEU A 151 -11.05 -3.64 11.92
C LEU A 151 -11.43 -2.86 10.65
N ALA A 152 -11.99 -1.66 10.80
CA ALA A 152 -12.37 -0.80 9.69
C ALA A 152 -11.16 -0.28 8.89
N SER A 153 -10.00 -0.09 9.51
CA SER A 153 -8.79 0.31 8.77
C SER A 153 -8.27 -0.81 7.87
N ASP A 154 -8.40 -2.08 8.29
CA ASP A 154 -8.07 -3.21 7.40
C ASP A 154 -9.04 -3.27 6.19
N ILE A 155 -10.31 -2.93 6.38
CA ILE A 155 -11.31 -2.85 5.29
C ILE A 155 -10.94 -1.74 4.29
N TYR A 156 -10.43 -0.61 4.77
CA TYR A 156 -9.89 0.44 3.91
C TYR A 156 -8.73 -0.11 3.06
N CYS A 157 -7.76 -0.79 3.68
CA CYS A 157 -6.65 -1.41 2.95
C CYS A 157 -7.14 -2.40 1.88
N LEU A 158 -8.15 -3.22 2.18
CA LEU A 158 -8.77 -4.11 1.19
C LEU A 158 -9.33 -3.32 -0.01
N GLY A 159 -9.95 -2.17 0.22
CA GLY A 159 -10.43 -1.27 -0.83
C GLY A 159 -9.30 -0.76 -1.74
N VAL A 160 -8.16 -0.41 -1.15
CA VAL A 160 -6.96 0.01 -1.91
C VAL A 160 -6.36 -1.16 -2.71
N ILE A 161 -6.30 -2.37 -2.15
CA ILE A 161 -5.87 -3.57 -2.89
C ILE A 161 -6.81 -3.82 -4.08
N LEU A 162 -8.13 -3.76 -3.85
CA LEU A 162 -9.13 -3.94 -4.91
C LEU A 162 -8.94 -2.91 -6.03
N PHE A 163 -8.69 -1.66 -5.66
CA PHE A 163 -8.38 -0.60 -6.61
C PHE A 163 -7.18 -0.96 -7.48
N GLU A 164 -6.03 -1.29 -6.88
CA GLU A 164 -4.82 -1.61 -7.63
C GLU A 164 -4.96 -2.84 -8.52
N LEU A 165 -5.74 -3.85 -8.11
CA LEU A 165 -6.02 -5.03 -8.94
C LEU A 165 -6.69 -4.65 -10.26
N PHE A 166 -7.65 -3.73 -10.24
CA PHE A 166 -8.43 -3.28 -11.39
C PHE A 166 -7.91 -2.00 -12.06
N CYS A 167 -6.84 -1.39 -11.55
CA CYS A 167 -6.20 -0.20 -12.11
C CYS A 167 -4.68 -0.43 -12.27
N PRO A 168 -4.25 -1.24 -13.27
CA PRO A 168 -2.84 -1.39 -13.58
C PRO A 168 -2.26 -0.02 -14.00
N PRO A 169 -1.17 0.45 -13.37
CA PRO A 169 -0.57 1.72 -13.75
C PRO A 169 0.23 1.57 -15.05
N SER A 170 0.06 2.49 -16.00
CA SER A 170 0.88 2.52 -17.22
C SER A 170 2.24 3.19 -16.96
N SER A 171 2.36 3.95 -15.85
CA SER A 171 3.59 4.57 -15.40
C SER A 171 3.59 4.83 -13.90
N ARG A 172 4.78 5.06 -13.33
CA ARG A 172 4.95 5.48 -11.92
C ARG A 172 4.18 6.75 -11.58
N GLU A 173 4.21 7.73 -12.48
CA GLU A 173 3.53 9.01 -12.28
C GLU A 173 2.01 8.88 -12.33
N GLU A 174 1.51 8.05 -13.25
CA GLU A 174 0.09 7.71 -13.27
C GLU A 174 -0.34 7.02 -11.97
N LYS A 175 0.44 6.05 -11.47
CA LYS A 175 0.17 5.38 -10.19
C LYS A 175 0.06 6.39 -9.05
N ARG A 176 1.01 7.32 -8.93
CA ARG A 176 0.96 8.36 -7.89
C ARG A 176 -0.31 9.19 -7.97
N ARG A 177 -0.66 9.64 -9.18
CA ARG A 177 -1.87 10.43 -9.41
C ARG A 177 -3.15 9.66 -9.05
N THR A 178 -3.27 8.41 -9.49
CA THR A 178 -4.46 7.60 -9.24
C THR A 178 -4.61 7.26 -7.77
N MET A 179 -3.52 6.93 -7.07
CA MET A 179 -3.53 6.64 -5.63
C MET A 179 -3.83 7.90 -4.79
N ALA A 180 -3.32 9.07 -5.19
CA ALA A 180 -3.66 10.35 -4.55
C ALA A 180 -5.15 10.68 -4.72
N ASN A 181 -5.68 10.51 -5.94
CA ASN A 181 -7.09 10.74 -6.26
C ASN A 181 -8.04 9.78 -5.52
N LEU A 182 -7.61 8.53 -5.29
CA LEU A 182 -8.40 7.54 -4.54
C LEU A 182 -8.74 8.02 -3.12
N ARG A 183 -7.83 8.76 -2.45
CA ARG A 183 -8.07 9.32 -1.11
C ARG A 183 -9.23 10.32 -1.08
N HIS A 184 -9.56 10.89 -2.23
CA HIS A 184 -10.69 11.79 -2.44
C HIS A 184 -11.88 11.10 -3.12
N LEU A 185 -11.88 9.77 -3.19
CA LEU A 185 -12.91 8.94 -3.83
C LEU A 185 -13.04 9.18 -5.34
N VAL A 186 -11.99 9.71 -5.98
CA VAL A 186 -11.96 9.94 -7.42
C VAL A 186 -11.35 8.72 -8.11
N LEU A 187 -12.21 7.91 -8.74
CA LEU A 187 -11.79 6.73 -9.51
C LEU A 187 -11.54 7.08 -10.99
N PRO A 188 -10.61 6.38 -11.68
CA PRO A 188 -10.43 6.50 -13.12
C PRO A 188 -11.74 6.16 -13.87
N PRO A 189 -12.12 6.93 -14.92
CA PRO A 189 -13.33 6.66 -15.69
C PRO A 189 -13.38 5.23 -16.26
N GLN A 190 -12.24 4.66 -16.63
CA GLN A 190 -12.12 3.31 -17.17
C GLN A 190 -12.61 2.26 -16.17
N LEU A 191 -12.27 2.41 -14.89
CA LEU A 191 -12.73 1.52 -13.82
C LEU A 191 -14.26 1.58 -13.67
N LEU A 192 -14.84 2.78 -13.72
CA LEU A 192 -16.28 3.00 -13.60
C LEU A 192 -17.06 2.44 -14.79
N MET A 193 -16.49 2.53 -16.00
CA MET A 193 -17.12 2.06 -17.24
C MET A 193 -17.01 0.55 -17.43
N GLU A 194 -15.83 -0.03 -17.20
CA GLU A 194 -15.59 -1.46 -17.45
C GLU A 194 -16.02 -2.34 -16.27
N TRP A 195 -15.84 -1.86 -15.03
CA TRP A 195 -16.00 -2.64 -13.81
C TRP A 195 -16.87 -1.92 -12.77
N PRO A 196 -18.12 -1.54 -13.11
CA PRO A 196 -18.96 -0.70 -12.25
C PRO A 196 -19.27 -1.33 -10.89
N LYS A 197 -19.36 -2.66 -10.81
CA LYS A 197 -19.61 -3.39 -9.55
C LYS A 197 -18.40 -3.32 -8.64
N GLU A 198 -17.21 -3.56 -9.20
CA GLU A 198 -15.94 -3.49 -8.49
C GLU A 198 -15.61 -2.06 -8.07
N ALA A 199 -15.92 -1.07 -8.92
CA ALA A 199 -15.79 0.35 -8.58
C ALA A 199 -16.71 0.73 -7.40
N SER A 200 -17.97 0.29 -7.42
CA SER A 200 -18.91 0.53 -6.33
C SER A 200 -18.45 -0.12 -5.02
N LEU A 201 -17.96 -1.36 -5.08
CA LEU A 201 -17.38 -2.04 -3.93
C LEU A 201 -16.14 -1.30 -3.43
N CYS A 202 -15.24 -0.88 -4.32
CA CYS A 202 -14.03 -0.12 -3.98
C CYS A 202 -14.39 1.14 -3.20
N LEU A 203 -15.31 1.98 -3.71
CA LEU A 203 -15.77 3.20 -3.04
C LEU A 203 -16.35 2.94 -1.65
N LEU A 204 -17.11 1.85 -1.50
CA LEU A 204 -17.65 1.45 -0.20
C LEU A 204 -16.55 1.06 0.78
N LEU A 205 -15.52 0.33 0.33
CA LEU A 205 -14.41 -0.11 1.17
C LEU A 205 -13.47 1.05 1.56
N VAL A 206 -13.22 2.00 0.65
CA VAL A 206 -12.33 3.15 0.90
C VAL A 206 -13.05 4.37 1.49
N HIS A 207 -14.30 4.21 1.95
CA HIS A 207 -15.09 5.32 2.47
C HIS A 207 -14.39 6.04 3.64
N PRO A 208 -14.38 7.39 3.71
CA PRO A 208 -13.64 8.12 4.74
C PRO A 208 -14.15 7.85 6.16
N ASP A 209 -15.47 7.73 6.33
CA ASP A 209 -16.06 7.29 7.59
C ASP A 209 -15.89 5.76 7.76
N PRO A 210 -15.16 5.29 8.79
CA PRO A 210 -14.97 3.86 9.06
C PRO A 210 -16.27 3.11 9.38
N ASN A 211 -17.31 3.79 9.87
CA ASN A 211 -18.57 3.14 10.26
C ASN A 211 -19.44 2.74 9.06
N ILE A 212 -19.21 3.36 7.90
CA ILE A 212 -19.91 3.04 6.65
C ILE A 212 -19.29 1.82 5.96
N ARG A 213 -18.02 1.53 6.23
CA ARG A 213 -17.32 0.39 5.64
C ARG A 213 -17.94 -0.92 6.15
N PRO A 214 -18.05 -1.95 5.30
CA PRO A 214 -18.61 -3.23 5.70
C PRO A 214 -17.67 -3.91 6.70
N ILE A 215 -18.14 -4.11 7.92
CA ILE A 215 -17.46 -4.96 8.89
C ILE A 215 -17.82 -6.39 8.51
N ILE A 216 -16.81 -7.24 8.28
CA ILE A 216 -17.06 -8.65 7.99
C ILE A 216 -17.56 -9.30 9.28
N ARG A 217 -18.89 -9.34 9.43
CA ARG A 217 -19.54 -9.91 10.59
C ARG A 217 -19.39 -11.43 10.53
N VAL A 218 -18.67 -11.99 11.49
CA VAL A 218 -18.97 -13.35 11.93
C VAL A 218 -20.40 -13.31 12.44
N ASN A 219 -21.25 -14.15 11.90
CA ASN A 219 -22.48 -14.49 12.59
C ASN A 219 -22.06 -15.13 13.92
N SER A 220 -22.02 -14.34 15.00
CA SER A 220 -22.08 -14.85 16.37
C SER A 220 -23.48 -15.37 16.62
N SER A 221 -23.77 -16.50 15.99
CA SER A 221 -24.91 -17.36 16.26
C SER A 221 -24.54 -18.73 15.73
N ILE A 222 -24.05 -19.60 16.62
CA ILE A 222 -24.53 -20.97 16.85
C ILE A 222 -23.73 -21.53 18.04
N ASN A 223 -24.51 -21.91 19.06
CA ASN A 223 -24.23 -22.62 20.33
C ASN A 223 -23.70 -21.79 21.51
#